data_AF-A0A4R2ITW5-F1
#
_entry.id   AF-A0A4R2ITW5-F1
#
_cell.length_a   1.000
_cell.length_b   1.000
_cell.length_c   1.000
_cell.angle_alpha   90.00
_cell.angle_beta   90.00
_cell.angle_gamma   90.00
#
_symmetry.space_group_name_H-M   'P 1'
#
loop_
_entity.id
_entity.type
_entity.pdbx_description
1 polymer ?
#
loop_
_entity_poly.entity_id
_entity_poly.type
_entity_poly.pdbx_seq_one_letter_code
_entity_poly.pdbx_strand_id
1 'polypeptide(L)'
;MRLLTVGLGSLPGEARATGVDFRTRGRRTDEAIEVLRLLWSGSADGVSYSGEFFAFEDLVSFPKPLADLPIHIGGSSRAAAQGVTRLVVSTSSADPAEQRDQLSAFAERHGL
;
A
#
# COMPACT_ATOMS: atom_id res chain seq x y z
N MET A 1 -16.04 9.19 -1.00
CA MET A 1 -14.58 8.96 -0.96
C MET A 1 -14.29 7.49 -1.17
N ARG A 2 -13.42 7.13 -2.13
CA ARG A 2 -12.92 5.75 -2.30
C ARG A 2 -11.39 5.79 -2.17
N LEU A 3 -10.86 5.11 -1.16
CA LEU A 3 -9.45 5.09 -0.79
C LEU A 3 -9.10 3.67 -0.37
N LEU A 4 -7.92 3.19 -0.73
CA LEU A 4 -7.34 1.98 -0.14
C LEU A 4 -6.28 2.37 0.88
N THR A 5 -6.48 2.00 2.14
CA THR A 5 -5.48 2.17 3.20
C THR A 5 -4.74 0.86 3.46
N VAL A 6 -3.41 0.90 3.50
CA VAL A 6 -2.54 -0.26 3.69
C VAL A 6 -1.72 -0.09 4.96
N GLY A 7 -1.78 -1.07 5.87
CA GLY A 7 -0.91 -1.14 7.04
C GLY A 7 0.24 -2.13 6.82
N LEU A 8 1.46 -1.78 7.24
CA LEU A 8 2.65 -2.63 7.06
C LEU A 8 2.81 -3.76 8.09
N GLY A 9 1.93 -3.84 9.10
CA GLY A 9 2.10 -4.68 10.28
C GLY A 9 3.21 -4.17 11.21
N SER A 10 2.89 -4.06 12.50
CA SER A 10 3.79 -3.50 13.52
C SER A 10 4.36 -4.56 14.46
N LEU A 11 3.78 -5.76 14.51
CA LEU A 11 4.12 -6.78 15.50
C LEU A 11 4.99 -7.89 14.88
N PRO A 12 6.25 -8.07 15.34
CA PRO A 12 7.11 -9.16 14.88
C PRO A 12 6.51 -10.56 15.11
N GLY A 13 5.66 -10.73 16.13
CA GLY A 13 4.99 -11.99 16.42
C GLY A 13 4.04 -12.43 15.31
N GLU A 14 3.27 -11.51 14.72
CA GLU A 14 2.34 -11.79 13.62
C GLU A 14 3.08 -12.22 12.35
N ALA A 15 4.19 -11.52 12.05
CA ALA A 15 5.03 -11.87 10.91
C ALA A 15 5.63 -13.27 11.07
N ARG A 16 6.14 -13.62 12.27
CA ARG A 16 6.61 -14.98 12.54
C ARG A 16 5.51 -16.03 12.41
N ALA A 17 4.30 -15.74 12.93
CA ALA A 17 3.18 -16.68 12.87
C ALA A 17 2.75 -16.99 11.42
N THR A 18 2.94 -16.04 10.51
CA THR A 18 2.64 -16.19 9.07
C THR A 18 3.86 -16.59 8.23
N GLY A 19 5.01 -16.86 8.86
CA GLY A 19 6.24 -17.26 8.16
C GLY A 19 6.90 -16.13 7.35
N VAL A 20 6.54 -14.87 7.60
CA VAL A 20 7.09 -13.72 6.89
C VAL A 20 8.26 -13.12 7.68
N ASP A 21 9.39 -12.87 7.02
CA ASP A 21 10.45 -12.06 7.61
C ASP A 21 9.95 -10.63 7.83
N PHE A 22 9.82 -10.26 9.11
CA PHE A 22 9.41 -8.93 9.55
C PHE A 22 10.20 -7.85 8.80
N ARG A 23 11.50 -8.00 8.56
CA ARG A 23 12.33 -6.96 7.93
C ARG A 23 11.95 -6.67 6.47
N THR A 24 11.22 -7.55 5.81
CA THR A 24 10.84 -7.43 4.39
C THR A 24 9.51 -6.70 4.16
N ARG A 25 8.74 -6.40 5.21
CA ARG A 25 7.38 -5.83 5.13
C ARG A 25 7.25 -4.58 4.26
N GLY A 26 8.22 -3.67 4.33
CA GLY A 26 8.27 -2.48 3.47
C GLY A 26 8.31 -2.86 2.00
N ARG A 27 9.34 -3.62 1.61
CA ARG A 27 9.53 -4.07 0.22
C ARG A 27 8.37 -4.93 -0.29
N ARG A 28 7.81 -5.80 0.57
CA ARG A 28 6.60 -6.58 0.26
C ARG A 28 5.39 -5.70 -0.01
N THR A 29 5.23 -4.61 0.76
CA THR A 29 4.14 -3.65 0.55
C THR A 29 4.34 -2.90 -0.77
N ASP A 30 5.58 -2.54 -1.10
CA ASP A 30 5.92 -1.86 -2.35
C ASP A 30 5.57 -2.73 -3.55
N GLU A 31 6.02 -3.99 -3.52
CA GLU A 31 5.74 -4.97 -4.57
C GLU A 31 4.25 -5.29 -4.68
N ALA A 32 3.55 -5.41 -3.55
CA ALA A 32 2.10 -5.64 -3.55
C ALA A 32 1.34 -4.48 -4.21
N ILE A 33 1.78 -3.23 -4.00
CA ILE A 33 1.17 -2.07 -4.65
C ILE A 33 1.41 -2.10 -6.16
N GLU A 34 2.62 -2.46 -6.60
CA GLU A 34 2.92 -2.64 -8.03
C GLU A 34 2.01 -3.71 -8.66
N VAL A 35 1.89 -4.87 -8.01
CA VAL A 35 1.01 -5.97 -8.42
C VAL A 35 -0.44 -5.51 -8.51
N LEU A 36 -0.96 -4.78 -7.51
CA LEU A 36 -2.33 -4.25 -7.55
C LEU A 36 -2.55 -3.31 -8.73
N ARG A 37 -1.60 -2.40 -8.99
CA ARG A 37 -1.66 -1.47 -10.13
C ARG A 37 -1.67 -2.21 -11.46
N LEU A 38 -0.83 -3.24 -11.60
CA LEU A 38 -0.78 -4.09 -12.78
C LEU A 38 -2.09 -4.88 -12.98
N LEU A 39 -2.60 -5.50 -11.93
CA LEU A 39 -3.87 -6.24 -11.99
C LEU A 39 -5.06 -5.34 -12.35
N TRP A 40 -5.07 -4.11 -11.87
CA TRP A 40 -6.11 -3.13 -12.20
C TRP A 40 -5.97 -2.53 -13.60
N SER A 41 -4.77 -2.54 -14.19
CA SER A 41 -4.55 -2.07 -15.57
C SER A 41 -4.72 -3.16 -16.63
N GLY A 42 -4.66 -4.43 -16.25
CA GLY A 42 -4.82 -5.58 -17.17
C GLY A 42 -6.16 -5.59 -17.91
N SER A 43 -6.29 -6.42 -18.95
CA SER A 43 -7.55 -6.64 -19.69
C SER A 43 -8.24 -7.94 -19.23
N ALA A 44 -9.06 -8.55 -20.08
CA ALA A 44 -9.55 -9.91 -19.89
C ALA A 44 -8.52 -10.98 -20.31
N ASP A 45 -7.45 -10.58 -20.98
CA ASP A 45 -6.37 -11.46 -21.45
C ASP A 45 -5.36 -11.81 -20.34
N GLY A 46 -5.54 -11.23 -19.15
CA GLY A 46 -4.67 -11.45 -17.99
C GLY A 46 -3.42 -10.58 -17.99
N VAL A 47 -2.69 -10.65 -16.88
CA VAL A 47 -1.36 -10.06 -16.70
C VAL A 47 -0.47 -11.05 -15.97
N SER A 48 0.83 -10.98 -16.24
CA SER A 48 1.85 -11.82 -15.62
C SER A 48 2.83 -10.93 -14.85
N TYR A 49 3.32 -11.44 -13.73
CA TYR A 49 4.26 -10.73 -12.86
C TYR A 49 5.28 -11.71 -12.30
N SER A 50 6.52 -11.26 -12.13
CA SER A 50 7.60 -12.05 -11.55
C SER A 50 8.53 -11.14 -10.75
N GLY A 51 8.21 -10.97 -9.47
CA GLY A 51 8.97 -10.17 -8.51
C GLY A 51 9.68 -11.01 -7.45
N GLU A 52 10.15 -10.37 -6.39
CA GLU A 52 10.83 -11.03 -5.28
C GLU A 52 9.85 -11.81 -4.39
N PHE A 53 8.62 -11.33 -4.28
CA PHE A 53 7.63 -11.81 -3.33
C PHE A 53 6.38 -12.38 -3.98
N PHE A 54 6.04 -11.92 -5.20
CA PHE A 54 4.87 -12.34 -5.95
C PHE A 54 5.29 -12.79 -7.34
N ALA A 55 4.75 -13.92 -7.81
CA ALA A 55 4.90 -14.37 -9.18
C ALA A 55 3.63 -15.10 -9.63
N PHE A 56 3.17 -14.80 -10.84
CA PHE A 56 2.00 -15.41 -11.46
C PHE A 56 2.00 -15.20 -12.97
N GLU A 57 1.28 -16.07 -13.68
CA GLU A 57 1.09 -16.01 -15.12
C GLU A 57 -0.41 -15.90 -15.44
N ASP A 58 -0.75 -15.06 -16.43
CA ASP A 58 -2.08 -14.88 -17.01
C ASP A 58 -3.20 -14.68 -15.98
N LEU A 59 -2.92 -13.92 -14.92
CA LEU A 59 -3.86 -13.67 -13.84
C LEU A 59 -4.83 -12.54 -14.22
N VAL A 60 -6.11 -12.80 -14.03
CA VAL A 60 -7.19 -11.83 -14.26
C VAL A 60 -7.80 -11.41 -12.92
N SER A 61 -7.96 -10.10 -12.71
CA SER A 61 -8.58 -9.54 -11.50
C SER A 61 -9.81 -8.69 -11.85
N PHE A 62 -10.98 -9.10 -11.38
CA PHE A 62 -12.22 -8.32 -11.43
C PHE A 62 -13.03 -8.48 -10.11
N PRO A 63 -13.80 -7.46 -9.70
CA PRO A 63 -13.96 -6.15 -10.36
C PRO A 63 -12.73 -5.25 -10.15
N LYS A 64 -12.52 -4.31 -11.08
CA LYS A 64 -11.46 -3.31 -10.99
C LYS A 64 -12.02 -2.03 -10.35
N PRO A 65 -11.17 -1.20 -9.70
CA PRO A 65 -11.56 0.15 -9.34
C PRO A 65 -12.09 0.92 -10.56
N LEU A 66 -13.15 1.70 -10.36
CA LEU A 66 -13.81 2.47 -11.44
C LEU A 66 -12.93 3.60 -12.02
N ALA A 67 -11.91 4.01 -11.28
CA ALA A 67 -10.95 5.04 -11.65
C ALA A 67 -9.63 4.78 -10.90
N ASP A 68 -8.61 5.60 -11.14
CA ASP A 68 -7.38 5.56 -10.36
C ASP A 68 -7.69 5.64 -8.86
N LEU A 69 -7.34 4.59 -8.12
CA LEU A 69 -7.63 4.48 -6.69
C LEU A 69 -6.42 4.99 -5.91
N PRO A 70 -6.53 6.10 -5.15
CA PRO A 70 -5.44 6.52 -4.29
C PRO A 70 -5.14 5.42 -3.25
N ILE A 71 -3.86 5.16 -3.03
CA ILE A 71 -3.40 4.20 -2.02
C ILE A 71 -2.65 4.99 -0.95
N HIS A 72 -3.11 4.86 0.27
CA HIS A 72 -2.54 5.48 1.45
C HIS A 72 -1.90 4.41 2.32
N ILE A 73 -0.72 4.70 2.87
CA ILE A 73 -0.01 3.73 3.71
C ILE A 73 0.06 4.26 5.14
N GLY A 74 -0.41 3.48 6.10
CA GLY A 74 -0.34 3.80 7.52
C GLY A 74 0.90 3.22 8.18
N GLY A 75 1.64 4.04 8.93
CA GLY A 75 2.70 3.56 9.84
C GLY A 75 3.82 4.57 10.10
N SER A 76 4.61 4.33 11.15
CA SER A 76 5.76 5.16 11.54
C SER A 76 7.09 4.74 10.91
N SER A 77 7.05 4.06 9.76
CA SER A 77 8.27 3.49 9.20
C SER A 77 9.21 4.59 8.71
N ARG A 78 10.50 4.48 9.06
CA ARG A 78 11.60 5.35 8.61
C ARG A 78 11.69 5.44 7.07
N ALA A 79 11.08 4.49 6.34
CA ALA A 79 10.96 4.47 4.88
C ALA A 79 9.98 5.53 4.31
N ALA A 80 9.04 6.03 5.12
CA ALA A 80 8.17 7.15 4.76
C ALA A 80 8.95 8.43 4.44
N ALA A 81 10.12 8.60 5.07
CA ALA A 81 10.98 9.77 4.91
C ALA A 81 11.86 9.73 3.64
N GLN A 82 11.79 8.68 2.83
CA GLN A 82 12.69 8.47 1.67
C GLN A 82 12.08 8.83 0.29
N GLY A 83 11.05 9.68 0.25
CA GLY A 83 10.62 10.31 -1.02
C GLY A 83 9.84 9.41 -1.98
N VAL A 84 9.15 8.39 -1.47
CA VAL A 84 8.21 7.58 -2.26
C VAL A 84 6.94 8.39 -2.59
N THR A 85 6.32 8.14 -3.75
CA THR A 85 5.11 8.79 -4.31
C THR A 85 3.81 8.57 -3.52
N ARG A 86 3.90 8.28 -2.22
CA ARG A 86 2.79 7.91 -1.35
C ARG A 86 2.85 8.70 -0.05
N LEU A 87 1.70 9.22 0.39
CA LEU A 87 1.58 9.81 1.71
C LEU A 87 1.56 8.69 2.74
N VAL A 88 2.48 8.77 3.71
CA VAL A 88 2.44 7.94 4.90
C VAL A 88 1.88 8.80 6.04
N VAL A 89 0.68 8.48 6.51
CA VAL A 89 0.18 9.07 7.76
C VAL A 89 0.60 8.12 8.86
N SER A 90 1.35 8.63 9.82
CA SER A 90 1.68 7.86 11.01
C SER A 90 0.42 7.70 11.83
N THR A 91 -0.20 6.52 11.81
CA THR A 91 -1.26 6.17 12.77
C THR A 91 -0.71 6.03 14.20
N SER A 92 0.60 6.19 14.39
CA SER A 92 1.26 6.15 15.69
C SER A 92 1.80 7.50 16.17
N SER A 93 1.43 8.64 15.56
CA SER A 93 1.58 9.90 16.31
C SER A 93 0.59 9.85 17.47
N ALA A 94 1.05 10.14 18.69
CA ALA A 94 0.21 10.17 19.88
C ALA A 94 -0.73 11.39 19.89
N ASP A 95 -0.59 12.30 18.91
CA ASP A 95 -1.38 13.51 18.76
C ASP A 95 -2.44 13.37 17.64
N PRO A 96 -3.73 13.24 17.98
CA PRO A 96 -4.83 13.20 17.01
C PRO A 96 -4.93 14.45 16.12
N ALA A 97 -4.44 15.62 16.55
CA ALA A 97 -4.47 16.82 15.72
C ALA A 97 -3.53 16.67 14.53
N GLU A 98 -2.31 16.19 14.76
CA GLU A 98 -1.31 15.92 13.73
C GLU A 98 -1.83 14.88 12.71
N GLN A 99 -2.52 13.84 13.17
CA GLN A 99 -3.12 12.83 12.28
C GLN A 99 -4.17 13.45 11.35
N ARG A 100 -5.04 14.31 11.89
CA ARG A 100 -6.04 15.01 11.07
C ARG A 100 -5.36 15.93 10.07
N ASP A 101 -4.35 16.69 10.47
CA ASP A 101 -3.66 17.62 9.57
C ASP A 101 -2.99 16.88 8.41
N GLN A 102 -2.37 15.73 8.68
CA GLN A 102 -1.79 14.88 7.63
C GLN A 102 -2.86 14.30 6.70
N LEU A 103 -4.02 13.89 7.23
CA LEU A 103 -5.16 13.41 6.43
C LEU A 103 -5.79 14.53 5.59
N SER A 104 -5.91 15.75 6.13
CA SER A 104 -6.41 16.92 5.41
C SER A 104 -5.46 17.31 4.28
N ALA A 105 -4.15 17.36 4.55
CA ALA A 105 -3.14 17.67 3.54
C ALA A 105 -3.08 16.60 2.43
N PHE A 106 -3.41 15.33 2.74
CA PHE A 106 -3.61 14.29 1.73
C PHE A 106 -4.78 14.63 0.81
N ALA A 107 -5.92 14.94 1.42
CA ALA A 107 -7.16 15.15 0.72
C ALA A 107 -7.02 16.35 -0.25
N GLU A 108 -6.47 17.46 0.23
CA GLU A 108 -6.20 18.65 -0.58
C GLU A 108 -5.29 18.35 -1.78
N ARG A 109 -4.19 17.62 -1.58
CA ARG A 109 -3.21 17.31 -2.63
C ARG A 109 -3.79 16.46 -3.77
N HIS A 110 -4.77 15.62 -3.45
CA HIS A 110 -5.38 14.68 -4.39
C HIS A 110 -6.81 15.07 -4.80
N GLY A 111 -7.27 16.26 -4.41
CA GLY A 111 -8.61 16.76 -4.73
C GLY A 111 -9.74 15.89 -4.17
N LEU A 112 -9.54 15.33 -2.98
CA LEU A 112 -10.48 14.43 -2.29
C LEU A 112 -11.40 15.16 -1.33
#